data_AF-A0ABD2UJ79-F1
#
_entry.id   AF-A0ABD2UJ79-F1
#
_cell.length_a   1.000
_cell.length_b   1.000
_cell.length_c   1.000
_cell.angle_alpha   90.00
_cell.angle_beta   90.00
_cell.angle_gamma   90.00
#
_symmetry.space_group_name_H-M   'P 1'
#
loop_
_entity.id
_entity.type
_entity.pdbx_description
1 polymer ?
#
loop_
_entity_poly.entity_id
_entity_poly.type
_entity_poly.pdbx_seq_one_letter_code
_entity_poly.pdbx_strand_id
1 'polypeptide(L)'
;LGWPILYKIALGIARGLEYLHRGCNTRILHFDIKPHNILLDEDFCPKVSDFGLAKMCMKQESVVSMLGPRGTIGYIAPEIVCRNLGGVSHKSDVYSYGMMVLEMVGGRTNC
;
A
#
# COMPACT_ATOMS: atom_id res chain seq x y z
N LEU A 1 7.51 -18.46 -8.15
CA LEU A 1 7.45 -18.61 -6.67
C LEU A 1 6.32 -19.57 -6.33
N GLY A 2 6.52 -20.49 -5.39
CA GLY A 2 5.43 -21.35 -4.93
C GLY A 2 4.43 -20.60 -4.04
N TRP A 3 3.21 -21.12 -3.92
CA TRP A 3 2.16 -20.57 -3.06
C TRP A 3 2.60 -20.25 -1.62
N PRO A 4 3.40 -21.10 -0.93
CA PRO A 4 3.86 -20.80 0.42
C PRO A 4 4.73 -19.52 0.49
N ILE A 5 5.55 -19.28 -0.53
CA ILE A 5 6.41 -18.10 -0.59
C ILE A 5 5.57 -16.85 -0.91
N LEU A 6 4.64 -16.94 -1.86
CA LEU A 6 3.72 -15.83 -2.16
C LEU A 6 2.90 -15.44 -0.94
N TYR A 7 2.40 -16.42 -0.18
CA TYR A 7 1.71 -16.17 1.09
C TYR A 7 2.62 -15.50 2.12
N LYS A 8 3.85 -15.98 2.30
CA LYS A 8 4.85 -15.35 3.20
C LYS A 8 5.08 -13.89 2.83
N ILE A 9 5.26 -13.60 1.54
CA ILE A 9 5.48 -12.25 1.02
C ILE A 9 4.24 -11.38 1.28
N ALA A 10 3.04 -11.82 0.91
CA ALA A 10 1.82 -11.06 1.13
C ALA A 10 1.61 -10.74 2.62
N LEU A 11 1.77 -11.73 3.50
CA LEU A 11 1.65 -11.57 4.95
C LEU A 11 2.70 -10.59 5.50
N GLY A 12 3.94 -10.67 5.03
CA GLY A 12 5.00 -9.75 5.46
C GLY A 12 4.72 -8.30 5.05
N ILE A 13 4.19 -8.07 3.84
CA ILE A 13 3.81 -6.72 3.39
C ILE A 13 2.64 -6.19 4.22
N ALA A 14 1.64 -7.02 4.50
CA ALA A 14 0.51 -6.64 5.35
C ALA A 14 0.96 -6.21 6.76
N ARG A 15 1.93 -6.91 7.35
CA ARG A 15 2.54 -6.53 8.64
C ARG A 15 3.31 -5.21 8.53
N GLY A 16 4.03 -4.99 7.43
CA GLY A 16 4.69 -3.71 7.14
C GLY A 16 3.69 -2.56 7.11
N LEU A 17 2.58 -2.73 6.40
CA LEU A 17 1.50 -1.73 6.34
C LEU A 17 0.83 -1.48 7.69
N GLU A 18 0.55 -2.54 8.46
CA GLU A 18 0.02 -2.41 9.81
C GLU A 18 0.96 -1.58 10.70
N TYR A 19 2.27 -1.83 10.61
CA TYR A 19 3.26 -1.06 11.36
C TYR A 19 3.23 0.43 10.99
N LEU A 20 3.19 0.77 9.70
CA LEU A 20 3.08 2.16 9.24
C LEU A 20 1.78 2.83 9.71
N HIS A 21 0.67 2.09 9.71
CA HIS A 21 -0.66 2.64 10.00
C HIS A 21 -0.96 2.78 11.50
N ARG A 22 -0.41 1.88 12.32
CA ARG A 22 -0.77 1.73 13.75
C ARG A 22 0.44 1.66 14.68
N GLY A 23 1.52 1.01 14.25
CA GLY A 23 2.72 0.76 15.05
C GLY A 23 3.60 1.99 15.26
N CYS A 24 3.69 2.89 14.27
CA CYS A 24 4.44 4.15 14.41
C CYS A 24 3.75 5.15 15.36
N ASN A 25 4.51 6.05 15.99
CA ASN A 25 3.96 7.14 16.82
C ASN A 25 3.04 8.07 16.03
N THR A 26 3.45 8.39 14.81
CA THR A 26 2.65 9.11 13.81
C THR A 26 2.21 8.12 12.75
N ARG A 27 0.97 8.21 12.27
CA ARG A 27 0.50 7.35 11.19
C ARG A 27 1.21 7.75 9.89
N ILE A 28 1.71 6.77 9.15
CA ILE A 28 2.34 6.96 7.85
C ILE A 28 1.45 6.33 6.78
N LEU A 29 1.02 7.10 5.79
CA LEU A 29 0.37 6.61 4.57
C LEU A 29 1.42 6.56 3.45
N HIS A 30 1.49 5.45 2.72
CA HIS A 30 2.52 5.24 1.71
C HIS A 30 2.16 5.82 0.34
N PHE A 31 0.90 5.65 -0.08
CA PHE A 31 0.32 6.05 -1.38
C PHE A 31 0.89 5.40 -2.65
N ASP A 32 1.98 4.64 -2.56
CA ASP A 32 2.56 3.93 -3.73
C ASP A 32 2.88 2.45 -3.46
N ILE A 33 1.92 1.72 -2.91
CA ILE A 33 2.06 0.26 -2.70
C ILE A 33 1.84 -0.47 -4.02
N LYS A 34 2.88 -1.13 -4.51
CA LYS A 34 2.92 -1.90 -5.76
C LYS A 34 4.10 -2.88 -5.71
N PRO A 35 4.13 -3.95 -6.54
CA PRO A 35 5.23 -4.93 -6.55
C PRO A 35 6.62 -4.29 -6.67
N HIS A 36 6.77 -3.27 -7.52
CA HIS A 36 8.04 -2.57 -7.76
C HIS A 36 8.64 -1.90 -6.52
N ASN A 37 7.80 -1.58 -5.53
CA ASN A 37 8.22 -0.92 -4.28
C ASN A 37 8.35 -1.91 -3.12
N ILE A 38 8.25 -3.22 -3.38
CA ILE A 38 8.50 -4.27 -2.39
C ILE A 38 9.85 -4.92 -2.70
N LEU A 39 10.84 -4.65 -1.85
CA LEU A 39 12.13 -5.31 -1.94
C LEU A 39 12.06 -6.67 -1.24
N LEU A 40 12.76 -7.66 -1.77
CA LEU A 40 12.90 -8.99 -1.18
C LEU A 40 14.37 -9.21 -0.86
N ASP A 41 14.66 -9.68 0.35
CA ASP A 41 15.99 -10.19 0.68
C ASP A 41 16.14 -11.67 0.29
N GLU A 42 17.31 -12.24 0.59
CA GLU A 42 17.69 -13.62 0.26
C GLU A 42 16.71 -14.66 0.83
N ASP A 43 16.02 -14.34 1.92
CA ASP A 43 15.04 -15.19 2.59
C ASP A 43 13.60 -14.96 2.11
N PHE A 44 13.40 -14.16 1.06
CA PHE A 44 12.08 -13.70 0.60
C PHE A 44 11.30 -12.95 1.70
N CYS A 45 11.99 -12.27 2.62
CA CYS A 45 11.33 -11.37 3.56
C CYS A 45 11.08 -10.01 2.88
N PRO A 46 9.81 -9.58 2.78
CA PRO A 46 9.47 -8.35 2.07
C PRO A 46 9.76 -7.10 2.90
N LYS A 47 10.21 -6.05 2.22
CA LYS A 47 10.47 -4.72 2.78
C LYS A 47 9.77 -3.66 1.93
N VAL A 48 8.88 -2.91 2.55
CA VAL A 48 8.23 -1.76 1.90
C VAL A 48 9.27 -0.66 1.69
N SER A 49 9.37 -0.14 0.47
CA SER A 49 10.34 0.86 0.05
C SER A 49 9.69 2.00 -0.74
N ASP A 50 10.47 3.03 -1.05
CA ASP A 50 10.05 4.25 -1.76
C ASP A 50 8.93 5.04 -1.08
N PHE A 51 9.32 5.78 -0.04
CA PHE A 51 8.45 6.69 0.70
C PHE A 51 8.34 8.08 0.06
N GLY A 52 8.71 8.25 -1.22
CA GLY A 52 8.73 9.56 -1.89
C GLY A 52 7.35 10.25 -1.96
N LEU A 53 6.27 9.46 -1.93
CA LEU A 53 4.90 9.97 -1.92
C LEU A 53 4.24 9.93 -0.53
N ALA A 54 4.93 9.38 0.46
CA ALA A 54 4.36 9.12 1.77
C ALA A 54 3.96 10.39 2.52
N LYS A 55 2.99 10.25 3.43
CA LYS A 55 2.51 11.34 4.27
C LYS A 55 2.34 10.89 5.71
N MET A 56 2.82 11.73 6.61
CA MET A 56 2.56 11.61 8.04
C MET A 56 1.25 12.32 8.39
N CYS A 57 0.40 11.68 9.19
CA CYS A 57 -0.83 12.28 9.71
C CYS A 57 -1.08 11.88 11.17
N MET A 58 -1.91 12.65 11.87
CA MET A 58 -2.25 12.31 13.25
C MET A 58 -3.11 11.05 13.29
N LYS A 59 -2.95 10.22 14.32
CA LYS A 59 -3.71 8.95 14.44
C LYS A 59 -5.22 9.18 14.53
N GLN A 60 -5.64 10.34 15.06
CA GLN A 60 -7.04 10.72 15.25
C GLN A 60 -7.71 11.20 13.95
N GLU A 61 -6.94 11.58 12.94
CA GLU A 61 -7.48 11.98 11.65
C GLU A 61 -8.00 10.76 10.89
N SER A 62 -9.28 10.80 10.52
CA SER A 62 -9.93 9.78 9.70
C SER A 62 -9.71 10.03 8.20
N VAL A 63 -9.60 11.30 7.80
CA VAL A 63 -9.42 11.74 6.41
C VAL A 63 -8.22 12.67 6.32
N VAL A 64 -7.38 12.43 5.33
CA VAL A 64 -6.14 13.17 5.09
C VAL A 64 -6.31 14.13 3.91
N SER A 65 -6.01 15.41 4.12
CA SER A 65 -6.01 16.39 3.04
C SER A 65 -4.87 16.13 2.05
N MET A 66 -5.11 16.30 0.75
CA MET A 66 -4.11 16.09 -0.31
C MET A 66 -4.09 17.31 -1.23
N LEU A 67 -2.93 17.68 -1.79
CA LEU A 67 -2.84 18.74 -2.80
C LEU A 67 -3.30 18.27 -4.20
N GLY A 68 -3.25 16.96 -4.45
CA GLY A 68 -3.64 16.34 -5.71
C GLY A 68 -3.52 14.82 -5.65
N PRO A 69 -3.92 14.09 -6.70
CA PRO A 69 -3.76 12.64 -6.79
C PRO A 69 -2.28 12.25 -6.72
N ARG A 70 -1.99 11.11 -6.10
CA ARG A 70 -0.65 10.52 -5.99
C ARG A 70 -0.75 9.00 -6.05
N GLY A 71 0.32 8.35 -6.53
CA GLY A 71 0.44 6.90 -6.65
C GLY A 71 0.57 6.43 -8.10
N THR A 72 0.62 5.12 -8.28
CA THR A 72 0.79 4.46 -9.59
C THR A 72 -0.54 3.98 -10.16
N ILE A 73 -0.83 4.34 -11.43
CA ILE A 73 -2.03 3.89 -12.16
C ILE A 73 -2.17 2.37 -12.06
N GLY A 74 -3.38 1.90 -11.79
CA GLY A 74 -3.68 0.48 -11.56
C GLY A 74 -3.72 0.07 -10.08
N TYR A 75 -3.07 0.84 -9.19
CA TYR A 75 -3.08 0.63 -7.73
C TYR A 75 -3.68 1.81 -6.94
N ILE A 76 -3.91 2.96 -7.58
CA ILE A 76 -4.50 4.13 -6.94
C ILE A 76 -5.94 3.83 -6.50
N ALA A 77 -6.22 4.08 -5.22
CA ALA A 77 -7.57 3.98 -4.67
C ALA A 77 -8.51 5.03 -5.31
N PRO A 78 -9.78 4.68 -5.61
CA PRO A 78 -10.68 5.55 -6.37
C PRO A 78 -10.91 6.91 -5.69
N GLU A 79 -10.95 6.95 -4.36
CA GLU A 79 -11.13 8.17 -3.57
C GLU A 79 -9.96 9.16 -3.66
N ILE A 80 -8.76 8.70 -4.08
CA ILE A 80 -7.61 9.59 -4.32
C ILE A 80 -7.82 10.42 -5.60
N VAL A 81 -8.46 9.82 -6.61
CA VAL A 81 -8.75 10.51 -7.89
C VAL A 81 -10.04 11.30 -7.80
N CYS A 82 -11.07 10.72 -7.17
CA CYS A 82 -12.41 11.28 -7.11
C CYS A 82 -12.88 11.46 -5.66
N ARG A 83 -12.76 12.68 -5.12
CA ARG A 83 -13.03 12.97 -3.70
C ARG A 83 -14.48 12.78 -3.26
N ASN A 84 -15.42 12.67 -4.20
CA ASN A 84 -16.82 12.35 -3.90
C ASN A 84 -17.04 10.86 -3.60
N LEU A 85 -16.08 9.98 -3.90
CA LEU A 85 -16.16 8.54 -3.62
C LEU A 85 -15.75 8.18 -2.18
N GLY A 86 -15.11 9.11 -1.47
CA GLY A 86 -14.71 8.90 -0.08
C GLY A 86 -13.59 9.83 0.37
N GLY A 87 -13.22 9.71 1.64
CA GLY A 87 -12.08 10.42 2.22
C GLY A 87 -10.80 9.60 2.12
N VAL A 88 -9.72 10.21 1.60
CA VAL A 88 -8.38 9.60 1.56
C VAL A 88 -7.93 9.26 2.97
N SER A 89 -7.53 8.01 3.19
CA SER A 89 -7.13 7.51 4.51
C SER A 89 -6.14 6.36 4.37
N HIS A 90 -5.74 5.74 5.48
CA HIS A 90 -4.92 4.51 5.44
C HIS A 90 -5.58 3.38 4.63
N LYS A 91 -6.90 3.43 4.43
CA LYS A 91 -7.61 2.47 3.57
C LYS A 91 -7.23 2.59 2.09
N SER A 92 -6.69 3.73 1.67
CA SER A 92 -6.20 3.88 0.31
C SER A 92 -4.96 3.00 0.07
N ASP A 93 -4.06 2.86 1.05
CA ASP A 93 -2.96 1.88 0.99
C ASP A 93 -3.47 0.43 1.02
N VAL A 94 -4.55 0.17 1.76
CA VAL A 94 -5.20 -1.16 1.81
C VAL A 94 -5.78 -1.54 0.45
N TYR A 95 -6.36 -0.59 -0.27
CA TYR A 95 -6.81 -0.80 -1.64
C TYR A 95 -5.63 -1.19 -2.54
N SER A 96 -4.55 -0.40 -2.53
CA SER A 96 -3.35 -0.68 -3.33
C SER A 96 -2.73 -2.05 -3.00
N TYR A 97 -2.69 -2.42 -1.71
CA TYR A 97 -2.29 -3.76 -1.28
C TYR A 97 -3.18 -4.86 -1.87
N GLY A 98 -4.51 -4.68 -1.87
CA GLY A 98 -5.44 -5.61 -2.50
C GLY A 98 -5.18 -5.79 -3.99
N MET A 99 -4.93 -4.70 -4.71
CA MET A 99 -4.58 -4.74 -6.14
C MET A 99 -3.28 -5.50 -6.40
N MET A 100 -2.28 -5.31 -5.55
CA MET A 100 -1.01 -6.05 -5.61
C MET A 100 -1.20 -7.54 -5.31
N VAL A 101 -2.02 -7.92 -4.33
CA VAL A 101 -2.32 -9.33 -4.05
C VAL A 101 -3.02 -10.00 -5.23
N LEU A 102 -3.95 -9.30 -5.90
CA LEU A 102 -4.61 -9.82 -7.11
C LEU A 102 -3.62 -10.12 -8.24
N GLU A 103 -2.62 -9.27 -8.42
CA GLU A 103 -1.54 -9.50 -9.38
C GLU A 103 -0.66 -10.69 -8.96
N MET A 104 -0.31 -10.80 -7.67
CA MET A 104 0.49 -11.93 -7.16
C MET A 104 -0.17 -13.29 -7.39
N VAL A 105 -1.50 -13.37 -7.34
CA VAL A 105 -2.25 -14.62 -7.56
C VAL A 105 -2.63 -14.85 -9.03
N GLY A 106 -2.12 -14.04 -9.95
CA GLY A 106 -2.35 -14.19 -11.39
C GLY A 106 -3.72 -13.70 -11.87
N GLY A 107 -4.48 -13.00 -11.03
CA GLY A 107 -5.77 -12.39 -11.40
C GLY A 107 -5.64 -11.15 -12.29
N ARG A 108 -4.42 -10.64 -12.47
CA ARG A 108 -4.11 -9.50 -13.35
C ARG A 108 -2.69 -9.64 -13.91
N THR A 109 -2.54 -9.81 -15.21
CA THR A 109 -1.29 -9.53 -15.92
C THR A 109 -1.37 -8.08 -16.38
N ASN A 110 -0.53 -7.20 -15.85
CA ASN A 110 -0.58 -5.78 -16.23
C ASN A 110 -0.37 -5.63 -17.75
N CYS A 111 -1.23 -4.82 -18.38
CA CYS A 111 -1.10 -4.35 -19.76
C CYS A 111 -0.04 -3.25 -19.85
#